data_AF-A0A8J5TWN2-F1
#
_entry.id   AF-A0A8J5TWN2-F1
#
_cell.length_a   1.000
_cell.length_b   1.000
_cell.length_c   1.000
_cell.angle_alpha   90.00
_cell.angle_beta   90.00
_cell.angle_gamma   90.00
#
_symmetry.space_group_name_H-M   'P 1'
#
loop_
_entity.id
_entity.type
_entity.pdbx_description
1 polymer ?
#
loop_
_entity_poly.entity_id
_entity_poly.type
_entity_poly.pdbx_seq_one_letter_code
_entity_poly.pdbx_strand_id
1 'polypeptide(L)'
;MRFSSAAGLVALATSTVAHPNSATSDLDGSVWKALTPLKSRSWTSIPRNRPTKRQSGWNPPSNLATPLKEVWDHEVKTYSDALGFKNYGWDQVIAGKGQLNVCVRWESSASVTAEQRTKVAAALQDSYSAWMKWVSGYDNFPYEEVKINVVGWAVKNKSLLQGSTEGLDIYTDSDAEGIPQCSEKCGRFFHQDGRSRW
;
A
#
# COMPACT_ATOMS: atom_id res chain seq x y z
N MET A 1 -25.65 -18.68 -56.20
CA MET A 1 -26.36 -18.92 -54.92
C MET A 1 -25.33 -18.69 -53.82
N ARG A 2 -25.38 -17.59 -53.06
CA ARG A 2 -26.21 -17.31 -51.88
C ARG A 2 -25.27 -17.13 -50.66
N PHE A 3 -25.31 -15.90 -50.13
CA PHE A 3 -25.00 -15.40 -48.77
C PHE A 3 -23.56 -15.54 -48.23
N SER A 4 -22.81 -14.44 -48.08
CA SER A 4 -22.86 -13.41 -47.01
C SER A 4 -22.59 -13.95 -45.60
N SER A 5 -21.43 -13.59 -45.03
CA SER A 5 -21.38 -12.74 -43.83
C SER A 5 -19.96 -12.23 -43.60
N ALA A 6 -19.81 -10.91 -43.67
CA ALA A 6 -18.66 -10.18 -43.19
C ALA A 6 -18.65 -10.24 -41.65
N ALA A 7 -17.51 -10.58 -41.06
CA ALA A 7 -17.21 -10.28 -39.67
C ALA A 7 -15.97 -9.38 -39.67
N GLY A 8 -16.22 -8.08 -39.62
CA GLY A 8 -15.17 -7.07 -39.44
C GLY A 8 -14.53 -7.25 -38.06
N LEU A 9 -13.20 -7.39 -38.04
CA LEU A 9 -12.39 -7.25 -36.84
C LEU A 9 -12.46 -5.78 -36.38
N VAL A 10 -13.37 -5.47 -35.46
CA VAL A 10 -13.28 -4.24 -34.67
C VAL A 10 -12.25 -4.49 -33.58
N ALA A 11 -11.01 -4.08 -33.83
CA ALA A 11 -10.02 -3.94 -32.79
C ALA A 11 -10.43 -2.76 -31.89
N LEU A 12 -11.10 -3.05 -30.78
CA LEU A 12 -11.24 -2.11 -29.67
C LEU A 12 -9.88 -2.03 -28.97
N ALA A 13 -9.02 -1.14 -29.47
CA ALA A 13 -7.92 -0.61 -28.68
C ALA A 13 -8.55 0.19 -27.53
N THR A 14 -8.72 -0.45 -26.38
CA THR A 14 -8.99 0.25 -25.15
C THR A 14 -7.69 0.90 -24.73
N SER A 15 -7.50 2.15 -25.19
CA SER A 15 -6.54 3.05 -24.58
C SER A 15 -6.99 3.27 -23.14
N THR A 16 -6.52 2.45 -22.20
CA THR A 16 -6.49 2.86 -20.80
C THR A 16 -5.49 4.00 -20.74
N VAL A 17 -5.96 5.22 -20.97
CA VAL A 17 -5.24 6.40 -20.50
C VAL A 17 -5.36 6.32 -18.99
N ALA A 18 -4.42 5.61 -18.34
CA ALA A 18 -4.15 5.83 -16.95
C ALA A 18 -3.83 7.32 -16.84
N HIS A 19 -4.81 8.12 -16.41
CA HIS A 19 -4.51 9.48 -16.00
C HIS A 19 -3.49 9.33 -14.88
N PRO A 20 -2.29 9.90 -15.02
CA PRO A 20 -1.32 9.88 -13.95
C PRO A 20 -1.88 10.80 -12.87
N ASN A 21 -2.61 10.23 -11.91
CA ASN A 21 -3.00 10.93 -10.68
C ASN A 21 -1.83 11.00 -9.69
N SER A 22 -0.58 11.00 -10.18
CA SER A 22 0.49 11.67 -9.45
C SER A 22 0.33 13.15 -9.77
N ALA A 23 -0.60 13.81 -9.07
CA ALA A 23 -0.72 15.25 -9.18
C ALA A 23 0.66 15.82 -8.86
N THR A 24 1.22 16.60 -9.78
CA THR A 24 2.47 17.37 -9.62
C THR A 24 2.55 18.14 -8.29
N SER A 25 1.40 18.36 -7.64
CA SER A 25 1.21 18.79 -6.27
C SER A 25 2.05 18.03 -5.23
N ASP A 26 2.10 16.69 -5.25
CA ASP A 26 2.75 15.92 -4.18
C ASP A 26 4.29 15.98 -4.25
N LEU A 27 4.81 16.44 -5.39
CA LEU A 27 6.25 16.62 -5.64
C LEU A 27 6.79 17.92 -5.04
N ASP A 28 5.93 18.90 -4.78
CA ASP A 28 6.30 20.19 -4.17
C ASP A 28 6.17 20.14 -2.64
N GLY A 29 7.30 20.21 -1.94
CA GLY A 29 7.36 20.27 -0.47
C GLY A 29 6.58 21.43 0.16
N SER A 30 6.22 22.46 -0.62
CA SER A 30 5.39 23.58 -0.19
C SER A 30 3.95 23.16 0.15
N VAL A 31 3.43 22.11 -0.50
CA VAL A 31 2.08 21.56 -0.25
C VAL A 31 1.98 21.02 1.17
N TRP A 32 3.03 20.34 1.66
CA TRP A 32 3.09 19.85 3.03
C TRP A 32 3.28 20.96 4.06
N LYS A 33 3.98 22.05 3.69
CA LYS A 33 4.11 23.24 4.56
C LYS A 33 2.76 23.96 4.75
N ALA A 34 1.86 23.92 3.78
CA ALA A 34 0.51 24.48 3.90
C ALA A 34 -0.38 23.72 4.89
N LEU A 35 -0.02 22.49 5.27
CA LEU A 35 -0.73 21.69 6.28
C LEU A 35 -0.28 22.01 7.71
N THR A 36 0.88 22.65 7.90
CA THR A 36 1.45 22.98 9.22
C THR A 36 0.54 23.83 10.12
N PRO A 37 -0.17 24.87 9.62
CA PRO A 37 -1.08 25.66 10.44
C PRO A 37 -2.48 25.05 10.59
N LEU A 38 -2.80 23.98 9.84
CA LEU A 38 -4.10 23.33 9.94
C LEU A 38 -4.16 22.50 11.22
N LYS A 39 -4.88 23.00 12.21
CA LYS A 39 -5.27 22.23 13.39
C LYS A 39 -6.00 20.98 12.89
N SER A 40 -5.58 19.78 13.29
CA SER A 40 -6.26 18.54 12.92
C SER A 40 -7.75 18.74 13.17
N ARG A 41 -8.62 18.47 12.17
CA ARG A 41 -10.06 18.50 12.42
C ARG A 41 -10.31 17.61 13.63
N SER A 42 -10.80 18.21 14.71
CA SER A 42 -11.49 17.45 15.74
C SER A 42 -12.60 16.74 14.99
N TRP A 43 -12.44 15.43 14.78
CA TRP A 43 -13.52 14.60 14.29
C TRP A 43 -14.69 14.91 15.22
N THR A 44 -15.67 15.67 14.73
CA THR A 44 -16.97 15.74 15.37
C THR A 44 -17.34 14.29 15.62
N SER A 45 -17.68 13.98 16.86
CA SER A 45 -18.20 12.68 17.24
C SER A 45 -19.57 12.52 16.56
N ILE A 46 -19.58 12.39 15.23
CA ILE A 46 -20.52 11.50 14.59
C ILE A 46 -20.34 10.22 15.39
N PRO A 47 -21.39 9.67 16.02
CA PRO A 47 -21.32 8.32 16.51
C PRO A 47 -21.10 7.47 15.26
N ARG A 48 -19.83 7.32 14.85
CA ARG A 48 -19.38 6.18 14.11
C ARG A 48 -19.91 5.06 14.95
N ASN A 49 -20.86 4.32 14.39
CA ASN A 49 -21.31 3.04 14.89
C ASN A 49 -20.04 2.22 15.06
N ARG A 50 -19.37 2.41 16.20
CA ARG A 50 -18.04 1.89 16.50
C ARG A 50 -18.36 0.44 16.72
N PRO A 51 -18.07 -0.42 15.75
CA PRO A 51 -18.36 -1.81 15.91
C PRO A 51 -17.54 -2.28 17.09
N THR A 52 -18.24 -2.64 18.15
CA THR A 52 -17.84 -3.79 18.95
C THR A 52 -17.45 -4.91 17.98
N LYS A 53 -16.27 -5.51 18.21
CA LYS A 53 -15.57 -6.49 17.34
C LYS A 53 -16.55 -7.21 16.41
N ARG A 54 -16.50 -6.85 15.11
CA ARG A 54 -17.69 -6.99 14.25
C ARG A 54 -17.99 -8.45 13.94
N GLN A 55 -16.98 -9.26 13.58
CA GLN A 55 -17.12 -10.68 13.18
C GLN A 55 -15.78 -11.42 13.35
N SER A 56 -15.79 -12.71 13.68
CA SER A 56 -14.58 -13.57 13.73
C SER A 56 -14.29 -14.28 12.39
N GLY A 57 -15.10 -14.03 11.37
CA GLY A 57 -15.02 -14.61 10.04
C GLY A 57 -16.15 -14.10 9.15
N TRP A 58 -16.34 -14.74 8.00
CA TRP A 58 -17.35 -14.32 7.02
C TRP A 58 -18.78 -14.48 7.56
N ASN A 59 -19.44 -13.37 7.90
CA ASN A 59 -20.84 -13.37 8.35
C ASN A 59 -21.60 -12.09 7.94
N PRO A 60 -21.54 -11.64 6.67
CA PRO A 60 -22.12 -10.35 6.28
C PRO A 60 -23.63 -10.28 6.51
N PRO A 61 -24.22 -9.07 6.66
CA PRO A 61 -25.67 -8.90 6.63
C PRO A 61 -26.31 -9.60 5.43
N SER A 62 -27.47 -10.23 5.62
CA SER A 62 -28.11 -11.06 4.58
C SER A 62 -28.38 -10.29 3.28
N ASN A 63 -28.71 -9.00 3.37
CA ASN A 63 -28.91 -8.13 2.21
C ASN A 63 -27.61 -7.76 1.47
N LEU A 64 -26.43 -8.04 2.04
CA LEU A 64 -25.12 -7.81 1.44
C LEU A 64 -24.41 -9.11 1.06
N ALA A 65 -24.83 -10.26 1.56
CA ALA A 65 -24.16 -11.54 1.34
C ALA A 65 -24.02 -11.88 -0.17
N THR A 66 -25.11 -11.76 -0.93
CA THR A 66 -25.12 -12.01 -2.37
C THR A 66 -24.22 -11.05 -3.14
N PRO A 67 -24.39 -9.72 -3.07
CA PRO A 67 -23.55 -8.80 -3.86
C PRO A 67 -22.07 -8.87 -3.47
N LEU A 68 -21.73 -9.10 -2.20
CA LEU A 68 -20.34 -9.27 -1.80
C LEU A 68 -19.73 -10.56 -2.37
N LYS A 69 -20.51 -11.65 -2.44
CA LYS A 69 -20.07 -12.89 -3.09
C LYS A 69 -19.84 -12.69 -4.59
N GLU A 70 -20.74 -11.98 -5.27
CA GLU A 70 -20.59 -11.70 -6.70
C GLU A 70 -19.31 -10.90 -7.00
N VAL A 71 -18.98 -9.90 -6.17
CA VAL A 71 -17.72 -9.15 -6.29
C VAL A 71 -16.52 -10.06 -6.07
N TRP A 72 -16.56 -10.92 -5.05
CA TRP A 72 -15.49 -11.88 -4.78
C TRP A 72 -15.29 -12.88 -5.93
N ASP A 73 -16.38 -13.47 -6.45
CA ASP A 73 -16.33 -14.40 -7.56
C ASP A 73 -15.80 -13.72 -8.84
N HIS A 74 -16.19 -12.46 -9.07
CA HIS A 74 -15.68 -11.67 -10.19
C HIS A 74 -14.17 -11.41 -10.06
N GLU A 75 -13.70 -11.02 -8.88
CA GLU A 75 -12.28 -10.79 -8.60
C GLU A 75 -11.46 -12.07 -8.88
N VAL A 76 -11.86 -13.19 -8.28
CA VAL A 76 -11.16 -14.49 -8.44
C VAL A 76 -11.19 -14.97 -9.89
N LYS A 77 -12.27 -14.69 -10.64
CA LYS A 77 -12.33 -15.01 -12.07
C LYS A 77 -11.45 -14.10 -12.94
N THR A 78 -11.35 -12.83 -12.57
CA THR A 78 -10.60 -11.82 -13.33
C THR A 78 -9.10 -12.04 -13.22
N TYR A 79 -8.62 -12.42 -12.03
CA TYR A 79 -7.21 -12.69 -11.79
C TYR A 79 -6.93 -14.20 -11.83
N SER A 80 -6.20 -14.64 -12.85
CA SER A 80 -5.91 -16.05 -13.11
C SER A 80 -5.18 -16.78 -11.97
N ASP A 81 -4.54 -16.04 -11.07
CA ASP A 81 -3.85 -16.55 -9.88
C ASP A 81 -4.15 -15.73 -8.61
N ALA A 82 -5.42 -15.38 -8.40
CA ALA A 82 -5.85 -14.52 -7.28
C ALA A 82 -5.42 -15.02 -5.89
N LEU A 83 -5.22 -16.33 -5.70
CA LEU A 83 -4.85 -16.92 -4.41
C LEU A 83 -3.41 -17.47 -4.38
N GLY A 84 -2.74 -17.59 -5.52
CA GLY A 84 -1.32 -17.97 -5.59
C GLY A 84 -0.36 -16.77 -5.49
N PHE A 85 -0.84 -15.54 -5.70
CA PHE A 85 -0.05 -14.33 -5.44
C PHE A 85 0.25 -14.17 -3.94
N LYS A 86 1.41 -14.65 -3.47
CA LYS A 86 1.80 -14.68 -2.03
C LYS A 86 2.37 -13.35 -1.51
N ASN A 87 1.93 -12.23 -2.07
CA ASN A 87 2.41 -10.91 -1.68
C ASN A 87 1.32 -9.94 -1.22
N TYR A 88 0.13 -10.43 -0.87
CA TYR A 88 -0.84 -9.60 -0.17
C TYR A 88 -0.32 -9.21 1.20
N GLY A 89 -0.82 -8.11 1.77
CA GLY A 89 -0.42 -7.65 3.10
C GLY A 89 -0.55 -8.75 4.16
N TRP A 90 -1.57 -9.60 4.07
CA TRP A 90 -1.72 -10.78 4.93
C TRP A 90 -0.53 -11.74 4.83
N ASP A 91 -0.13 -12.13 3.62
CA ASP A 91 1.03 -13.01 3.41
C ASP A 91 2.31 -12.38 3.97
N GLN A 92 2.49 -11.08 3.77
CA GLN A 92 3.65 -10.34 4.27
C GLN A 92 3.73 -10.41 5.79
N VAL A 93 2.61 -10.17 6.47
CA VAL A 93 2.56 -10.23 7.94
C VAL A 93 2.78 -11.65 8.46
N ILE A 94 2.19 -12.67 7.82
CA ILE A 94 2.39 -14.07 8.21
C ILE A 94 3.86 -14.47 8.06
N ALA A 95 4.49 -14.16 6.93
CA ALA A 95 5.90 -14.47 6.69
C ALA A 95 6.84 -13.70 7.64
N GLY A 96 6.52 -12.43 7.92
CA GLY A 96 7.26 -11.58 8.85
C GLY A 96 6.95 -11.82 10.33
N LYS A 97 6.12 -12.83 10.64
CA LYS A 97 5.74 -13.20 12.01
C LYS A 97 5.18 -12.03 12.84
N GLY A 98 4.24 -11.28 12.24
CA GLY A 98 3.65 -10.10 12.89
C GLY A 98 4.49 -8.83 12.72
N GLN A 99 5.45 -8.83 11.80
CA GLN A 99 6.28 -7.66 11.51
C GLN A 99 6.31 -7.38 10.01
N LEU A 100 6.38 -6.11 9.65
CA LEU A 100 6.61 -5.65 8.28
C LEU A 100 7.80 -4.71 8.27
N ASN A 101 8.76 -5.01 7.41
CA ASN A 101 9.84 -4.08 7.11
C ASN A 101 9.41 -3.24 5.92
N VAL A 102 9.65 -1.94 5.97
CA VAL A 102 9.25 -1.00 4.92
C VAL A 102 10.47 -0.18 4.53
N CYS A 103 10.64 0.01 3.23
CA CYS A 103 11.56 0.99 2.69
C CYS A 103 10.77 2.19 2.14
N VAL A 104 11.05 3.38 2.63
CA VAL A 104 10.30 4.59 2.28
C VAL A 104 10.80 5.14 0.94
N ARG A 105 9.89 5.28 -0.01
CA ARG A 105 10.14 5.91 -1.31
C ARG A 105 9.93 7.41 -1.20
N TRP A 106 10.99 8.21 -1.34
CA TRP A 106 10.93 9.67 -1.22
C TRP A 106 11.26 10.35 -2.56
N GLU A 107 10.20 10.71 -3.29
CA GLU A 107 10.31 11.28 -4.63
C GLU A 107 10.53 12.81 -4.64
N SER A 108 10.25 13.49 -3.53
CA SER A 108 10.40 14.94 -3.39
C SER A 108 11.87 15.38 -3.40
N SER A 109 12.11 16.61 -3.87
CA SER A 109 13.40 17.29 -3.75
C SER A 109 13.62 17.93 -2.37
N ALA A 110 12.60 17.93 -1.50
CA ALA A 110 12.72 18.44 -0.14
C ALA A 110 13.59 17.52 0.72
N SER A 111 14.38 18.12 1.62
CA SER A 111 15.15 17.37 2.61
C SER A 111 14.26 16.84 3.73
N VAL A 112 14.70 15.75 4.35
CA VAL A 112 14.01 15.06 5.45
C VAL A 112 14.97 14.96 6.64
N THR A 113 14.60 15.56 7.76
CA THR A 113 15.37 15.47 9.00
C THR A 113 15.19 14.12 9.71
N ALA A 114 16.06 13.81 10.68
CA ALA A 114 15.91 12.62 11.52
C ALA A 114 14.59 12.61 12.31
N GLU A 115 14.14 13.78 12.79
CA GLU A 115 12.87 13.95 13.49
C GLU A 115 11.69 13.70 12.54
N GLN A 116 11.77 14.18 11.29
CA GLN A 116 10.75 13.91 10.29
C GLN A 116 10.70 12.43 9.93
N ARG A 117 11.85 11.76 9.78
CA ARG A 117 11.89 10.30 9.57
C ARG A 117 11.25 9.53 10.72
N THR A 118 11.46 9.98 11.97
CA THR A 118 10.80 9.39 13.15
C THR A 118 9.28 9.57 13.08
N LYS A 119 8.79 10.75 12.68
CA LYS A 119 7.35 10.99 12.47
C LYS A 119 6.76 10.13 11.36
N VAL A 120 7.50 9.89 10.28
CA VAL A 120 7.08 8.99 9.19
C VAL A 120 6.96 7.56 9.69
N ALA A 121 7.93 7.06 10.46
CA ALA A 121 7.87 5.73 11.04
C ALA A 121 6.65 5.57 11.99
N ALA A 122 6.39 6.58 12.83
CA ALA A 122 5.21 6.60 13.71
C ALA A 122 3.90 6.62 12.90
N ALA A 123 3.81 7.46 11.86
CA ALA A 123 2.62 7.54 11.02
C ALA A 123 2.35 6.24 10.26
N LEU A 124 3.40 5.55 9.79
CA LEU A 124 3.28 4.22 9.20
C LEU A 124 2.76 3.21 10.22
N GLN A 125 3.34 3.16 11.42
CA GLN A 125 2.86 2.30 12.49
C GLN A 125 1.38 2.56 12.82
N ASP A 126 0.98 3.82 12.98
CA ASP A 126 -0.40 4.20 13.28
C ASP A 126 -1.38 3.78 12.19
N SER A 127 -1.00 3.95 10.92
CA SER A 127 -1.80 3.54 9.76
C SER A 127 -2.07 2.04 9.76
N TYR A 128 -1.03 1.23 9.95
CA TYR A 128 -1.17 -0.24 10.02
C TYR A 128 -1.95 -0.66 11.27
N SER A 129 -1.67 -0.06 12.43
CA SER A 129 -2.43 -0.32 13.66
C SER A 129 -3.91 0.02 13.52
N ALA A 130 -4.28 1.03 12.71
CA ALA A 130 -5.67 1.33 12.42
C ALA A 130 -6.37 0.23 11.61
N TRP A 131 -5.68 -0.39 10.66
CA TRP A 131 -6.17 -1.56 9.93
C TRP A 131 -6.25 -2.80 10.82
N MET A 132 -5.22 -3.04 11.65
CA MET A 132 -5.15 -4.24 12.49
C MET A 132 -6.21 -4.31 13.57
N LYS A 133 -6.73 -3.16 14.02
CA LYS A 133 -7.93 -3.09 14.88
C LYS A 133 -9.15 -3.82 14.29
N TRP A 134 -9.25 -3.95 12.96
CA TRP A 134 -10.38 -4.61 12.30
C TRP A 134 -10.09 -6.05 11.92
N VAL A 135 -8.84 -6.35 11.56
CA VAL A 135 -8.44 -7.65 11.02
C VAL A 135 -8.00 -8.62 12.12
N SER A 136 -7.52 -8.13 13.28
CA SER A 136 -7.12 -8.99 14.40
C SER A 136 -8.23 -9.94 14.85
N GLY A 137 -7.95 -11.24 14.78
CA GLY A 137 -8.89 -12.32 15.11
C GLY A 137 -10.04 -12.51 14.11
N TYR A 138 -10.04 -11.83 12.97
CA TYR A 138 -10.91 -12.15 11.84
C TYR A 138 -10.28 -13.29 11.04
N ASP A 139 -11.07 -14.32 10.71
CA ASP A 139 -10.64 -15.46 9.88
C ASP A 139 -9.31 -16.11 10.35
N ASN A 140 -9.21 -16.30 11.67
CA ASN A 140 -8.02 -16.84 12.34
C ASN A 140 -6.73 -16.03 12.12
N PHE A 141 -6.81 -14.72 11.81
CA PHE A 141 -5.64 -13.86 11.78
C PHE A 141 -4.91 -13.89 13.14
N PRO A 142 -3.63 -14.27 13.18
CA PRO A 142 -2.99 -14.69 14.43
C PRO A 142 -2.35 -13.54 15.22
N TYR A 143 -2.33 -12.32 14.68
CA TYR A 143 -1.63 -11.19 15.29
C TYR A 143 -2.59 -10.12 15.80
N GLU A 144 -2.43 -9.76 17.07
CA GLU A 144 -3.15 -8.63 17.67
C GLU A 144 -2.56 -7.28 17.28
N GLU A 145 -1.26 -7.26 17.02
CA GLU A 145 -0.49 -6.10 16.59
C GLU A 145 0.47 -6.51 15.48
N VAL A 146 0.71 -5.60 14.54
CA VAL A 146 1.77 -5.75 13.54
C VAL A 146 2.75 -4.61 13.69
N LYS A 147 4.02 -4.96 13.93
CA LYS A 147 5.11 -3.99 14.07
C LYS A 147 5.64 -3.58 12.71
N ILE A 148 5.74 -2.27 12.49
CA ILE A 148 6.31 -1.69 11.28
C ILE A 148 7.73 -1.21 11.56
N ASN A 149 8.69 -1.72 10.80
CA ASN A 149 10.09 -1.30 10.87
C ASN A 149 10.44 -0.54 9.58
N VAL A 150 10.78 0.74 9.68
CA VAL A 150 11.39 1.46 8.54
C VAL A 150 12.86 1.06 8.46
N VAL A 151 13.22 0.24 7.49
CA VAL A 151 14.57 -0.33 7.33
C VAL A 151 15.40 0.36 6.26
N GLY A 152 14.78 1.18 5.41
CA GLY A 152 15.48 1.88 4.35
C GLY A 152 14.72 3.06 3.79
N TRP A 153 15.45 3.87 3.00
CA TRP A 153 14.93 5.03 2.29
C TRP A 153 15.49 5.07 0.89
N ALA A 154 14.64 5.28 -0.11
CA ALA A 154 15.04 5.59 -1.46
C ALA A 154 14.86 7.09 -1.73
N VAL A 155 15.94 7.77 -2.10
CA VAL A 155 15.99 9.22 -2.33
C VAL A 155 16.76 9.54 -3.61
N LYS A 156 16.46 10.66 -4.26
CA LYS A 156 17.22 11.10 -5.45
C LYS A 156 18.69 11.39 -5.13
N ASN A 157 18.96 11.87 -3.93
CA ASN A 157 20.33 12.12 -3.43
C ASN A 157 20.37 11.86 -1.92
N LYS A 158 21.41 11.18 -1.44
CA LYS A 158 21.63 10.92 -0.01
C LYS A 158 21.65 12.19 0.84
N SER A 159 22.09 13.31 0.28
CA SER A 159 22.13 14.61 0.97
C SER A 159 20.75 15.14 1.38
N LEU A 160 19.65 14.61 0.82
CA LEU A 160 18.30 14.94 1.24
C LEU A 160 17.98 14.42 2.64
N LEU A 161 18.65 13.35 3.10
CA LEU A 161 18.46 12.82 4.45
C LEU A 161 19.42 13.52 5.41
N GLN A 162 18.87 14.38 6.25
CA GLN A 162 19.65 15.13 7.24
C GLN A 162 19.77 14.34 8.54
N GLY A 163 20.91 14.51 9.22
CA GLY A 163 21.24 13.80 10.45
C GLY A 163 21.72 12.36 10.20
N SER A 164 21.80 11.56 11.27
CA SER A 164 22.29 10.18 11.16
C SER A 164 21.32 9.28 10.38
N THR A 165 21.85 8.48 9.46
CA THR A 165 21.14 7.40 8.76
C THR A 165 21.63 6.02 9.21
N GLU A 166 22.29 5.94 10.37
CA GLU A 166 22.77 4.68 10.92
C GLU A 166 21.63 3.68 11.11
N GLY A 167 21.87 2.43 10.72
CA GLY A 167 20.85 1.37 10.75
C GLY A 167 19.81 1.41 9.62
N LEU A 168 19.87 2.38 8.70
CA LEU A 168 19.00 2.45 7.52
C LEU A 168 19.78 2.14 6.25
N ASP A 169 19.17 1.34 5.37
CA ASP A 169 19.68 1.14 4.03
C ASP A 169 19.24 2.31 3.13
N ILE A 170 20.20 3.06 2.57
CA ILE A 170 19.93 4.23 1.75
C ILE A 170 20.16 3.93 0.27
N TYR A 171 19.08 3.98 -0.51
CA TYR A 171 19.06 3.73 -1.94
C TYR A 171 19.01 5.05 -2.71
N THR A 172 19.76 5.10 -3.80
CA THR A 172 19.74 6.20 -4.79
C THR A 172 19.50 5.69 -6.21
N ASP A 173 19.11 4.42 -6.33
CA ASP A 173 18.67 3.84 -7.60
C ASP A 173 17.30 4.43 -7.97
N SER A 174 16.96 4.38 -9.25
CA SER A 174 15.67 4.82 -9.77
C SER A 174 15.03 3.71 -10.60
N ASP A 175 13.69 3.72 -10.66
CA ASP A 175 12.93 2.87 -11.58
C ASP A 175 13.03 3.36 -13.04
N ALA A 176 12.32 2.71 -13.95
CA ALA A 176 12.29 3.05 -15.37
C ALA A 176 11.83 4.49 -15.64
N GLU A 177 11.05 5.06 -14.72
CA GLU A 177 10.52 6.42 -14.75
C GLU A 177 11.45 7.45 -14.07
N GLY A 178 12.61 7.02 -13.56
CA GLY A 178 13.58 7.90 -12.91
C GLY A 178 13.24 8.24 -11.45
N ILE A 179 12.24 7.58 -10.86
CA ILE A 179 11.78 7.83 -9.49
C ILE A 179 12.62 6.99 -8.52
N PRO A 180 13.11 7.53 -7.39
CA PRO A 180 13.94 6.78 -6.45
C PRO A 180 13.29 5.47 -6.05
N GLN A 181 14.01 4.36 -6.06
CA GLN A 181 13.46 3.04 -5.78
C GLN A 181 14.32 2.31 -4.75
N CYS A 182 13.66 1.60 -3.83
CA CYS A 182 14.35 0.67 -2.94
C CYS A 182 14.80 -0.56 -3.73
N SER A 183 15.92 -1.18 -3.37
CA SER A 183 16.47 -2.28 -4.15
C SER A 183 15.46 -3.42 -4.38
N GLU A 184 15.22 -3.75 -5.65
CA GLU A 184 14.34 -4.85 -6.05
C GLU A 184 14.80 -6.19 -5.46
N LYS A 185 16.12 -6.37 -5.31
CA LYS A 185 16.78 -7.57 -4.74
C LYS A 185 16.31 -7.92 -3.33
N CYS A 186 15.67 -6.97 -2.66
CA CYS A 186 15.25 -7.09 -1.28
C CYS A 186 13.73 -6.92 -1.12
N GLY A 187 13.03 -6.52 -2.18
CA GLY A 187 11.60 -6.25 -2.17
C GLY A 187 10.76 -7.52 -2.34
N ARG A 188 9.76 -7.71 -1.48
CA ARG A 188 8.88 -8.89 -1.47
C ARG A 188 8.00 -9.03 -2.71
N PHE A 189 7.77 -7.94 -3.43
CA PHE A 189 7.14 -8.00 -4.76
C PHE A 189 7.94 -8.87 -5.74
N PHE A 190 9.28 -8.80 -5.67
CA PHE A 190 10.20 -9.55 -6.54
C PHE A 190 10.62 -10.89 -5.95
N HIS A 191 10.55 -11.02 -4.61
CA HIS A 191 10.98 -12.21 -3.85
C HIS A 191 9.86 -12.79 -2.99
N GLN A 192 8.87 -13.40 -3.64
CA GLN A 192 7.70 -14.02 -2.99
C GLN A 192 8.02 -15.34 -2.28
N ASP A 193 9.23 -15.85 -2.43
CA ASP A 193 9.76 -17.08 -1.80
C ASP A 193 10.22 -16.86 -0.35
N GLY A 194 10.00 -15.67 0.20
CA GLY A 194 10.36 -15.33 1.58
C GLY A 194 11.82 -14.90 1.78
N ARG A 195 12.60 -14.72 0.70
CA ARG A 195 13.98 -14.20 0.77
C ARG A 195 14.07 -12.67 0.79
N SER A 196 12.94 -11.98 0.75
CA SER A 196 12.85 -10.51 0.83
C SER A 196 13.29 -9.99 2.20
N ARG A 197 13.95 -8.83 2.20
CA ARG A 197 14.31 -8.10 3.42
C ARG A 197 13.20 -7.12 3.84
N TRP A 198 12.38 -6.67 2.89
CA TRP A 198 11.16 -5.86 3.11
C TRP A 198 10.06 -6.22 2.11
#